data_AF-A0A497LCR8-F1
#
_entry.id   AF-A0A497LCR8-F1
#
_cell.length_a   1.000
_cell.length_b   1.000
_cell.length_c   1.000
_cell.angle_alpha   90.00
_cell.angle_beta   90.00
_cell.angle_gamma   90.00
#
_symmetry.space_group_name_H-M   'P 1'
#
loop_
_entity.id
_entity.type
_entity.pdbx_description
1 polymer ?
#
loop_
_entity_poly.entity_id
_entity_poly.type
_entity_poly.pdbx_seq_one_letter_code
_entity_poly.pdbx_strand_id
1 'polypeptide(L)'
;MAMTRKVKNLLCLKMPYEENLRVLLVRRTFLTISGGLTAGLATLYAKEVLGADAVVLGLFGSIWSAVFVLFILIGGWIGDRYDRKNVLLLGTALTLVNPMIYALASNWRILILVNFLGAIGSAISSPAYNAILFSSIEQNRRSQFVATLTVTASIVNMITPPLSAYLIQMMGGLEEIRKMFLIQFFISFLVWIYTWKRLKTNPSQEKRKIRGISEAAKDMFLQMKKVYLLSRERKASSWIILFLLGPFAWQLLSPFWSIYAAEVCMAPLLIIGLLPTADSIIRIFFQLPLARIADRKGRKKIILLVRPLRYAALITFIIGGTYKSSITPFIPVLVWMLDAGGTSVGPSFWALRSEVMPKKVQSTWSALLNFVWYLASVPASLLGGILWNIDPRLPFLFALIIDAGIRFPILMRYVPETLVPTRKTPRIGPHILIYGLSEAGLTSTARLIQRTMKAEIVNAAHIDMRRLSRLLRSEKRPVIVEGTSALYAAKEEQESIRVLLVASREERSRRRALKDKKPEFVAFKELEDEDRKVDRIARRLYHADLSRMPPFDVAINTERVPPEKVAEIIAILKKEEKKKENS
;
A
#
# COMPACT_ATOMS: atom_id res chain seq x y z
N MET A 1 -2.13 -20.34 -31.55
CA MET A 1 -0.67 -20.26 -31.31
C MET A 1 -0.10 -18.83 -31.25
N ALA A 2 -0.80 -17.79 -31.76
CA ALA A 2 -0.34 -16.39 -31.70
C ALA A 2 -0.69 -15.65 -30.39
N MET A 3 -1.74 -16.09 -29.66
CA MET A 3 -2.20 -15.46 -28.41
C MET A 3 -1.28 -15.74 -27.21
N THR A 4 -0.66 -16.93 -27.16
CA THR A 4 0.36 -17.30 -26.17
C THR A 4 1.69 -16.57 -26.36
N ARG A 5 2.02 -16.12 -27.58
CA ARG A 5 3.21 -15.30 -27.87
C ARG A 5 3.05 -13.84 -27.40
N LYS A 6 1.85 -13.26 -27.49
CA LYS A 6 1.57 -11.89 -27.03
C LYS A 6 1.64 -11.75 -25.50
N VAL A 7 1.22 -12.79 -24.75
CA VAL A 7 1.37 -12.83 -23.28
C VAL A 7 2.85 -12.97 -22.88
N LYS A 8 3.64 -13.73 -23.65
CA LYS A 8 5.09 -13.92 -23.40
C LYS A 8 5.92 -12.67 -23.71
N ASN A 9 5.50 -11.87 -24.70
CA ASN A 9 6.20 -10.63 -25.08
C ASN A 9 5.89 -9.43 -24.17
N LEU A 10 4.77 -9.43 -23.44
CA LEU A 10 4.53 -8.47 -22.35
C LEU A 10 5.35 -8.78 -21.08
N LEU A 11 5.94 -9.98 -20.99
CA LEU A 11 6.75 -10.47 -19.85
C LEU A 11 8.27 -10.42 -20.12
N CYS A 12 8.69 -9.83 -21.25
CA CYS A 12 10.08 -9.81 -21.69
C CYS A 12 10.55 -8.39 -22.06
N LEU A 13 10.51 -7.50 -21.08
CA LEU A 13 11.43 -6.35 -20.99
C LEU A 13 12.07 -6.47 -19.62
N LYS A 14 13.17 -7.23 -19.54
CA LYS A 14 13.89 -7.53 -18.27
C LYS A 14 14.50 -6.26 -17.68
N MET A 15 13.67 -5.46 -17.02
CA MET A 15 14.13 -4.54 -16.00
C MET A 15 14.41 -5.34 -14.72
N PRO A 16 15.47 -5.01 -13.96
CA PRO A 16 15.84 -5.74 -12.73
C PRO A 16 14.69 -5.81 -11.70
N TYR A 17 13.75 -4.87 -11.77
CA TYR A 17 12.56 -4.84 -10.93
C TYR A 17 11.58 -6.00 -11.19
N GLU A 18 11.40 -6.46 -12.44
CA GLU A 18 10.48 -7.58 -12.73
C GLU A 18 10.99 -8.91 -12.17
N GLU A 19 12.31 -9.13 -12.18
CA GLU A 19 12.91 -10.35 -11.67
C GLU A 19 12.73 -10.47 -10.15
N ASN A 20 12.98 -9.39 -9.40
CA ASN A 20 12.73 -9.35 -7.96
C ASN A 20 11.27 -9.58 -7.61
N LEU A 21 10.33 -8.96 -8.34
CA LEU A 21 8.90 -9.18 -8.12
C LEU A 21 8.51 -10.64 -8.35
N ARG A 22 9.04 -11.28 -9.40
CA ARG A 22 8.83 -12.71 -9.65
C ARG A 22 9.39 -13.57 -8.52
N VAL A 23 10.59 -13.28 -8.03
CA VAL A 23 11.20 -14.00 -6.90
C VAL A 23 10.33 -13.89 -5.65
N LEU A 24 9.84 -12.68 -5.33
CA LEU A 24 9.00 -12.45 -4.15
C LEU A 24 7.63 -13.13 -4.28
N LEU A 25 7.06 -13.20 -5.49
CA LEU A 25 5.83 -13.93 -5.77
C LEU A 25 6.01 -15.44 -5.58
N VAL A 26 7.04 -16.03 -6.19
CA VAL A 26 7.38 -17.46 -6.04
C VAL A 26 7.62 -17.79 -4.57
N ARG A 27 8.45 -16.98 -3.89
CA ARG A 27 8.68 -17.11 -2.45
C ARG A 27 7.38 -17.09 -1.65
N ARG A 28 6.47 -16.15 -1.92
CA ARG A 28 5.18 -16.06 -1.22
C ARG A 28 4.33 -17.30 -1.43
N THR A 29 4.23 -17.80 -2.67
CA THR A 29 3.46 -19.00 -3.00
C THR A 29 3.97 -20.21 -2.23
N PHE A 30 5.26 -20.54 -2.33
CA PHE A 30 5.81 -21.73 -1.67
C PHE A 30 5.84 -21.63 -0.14
N LEU A 31 6.06 -20.44 0.43
CA LEU A 31 5.92 -20.26 1.88
C LEU A 31 4.47 -20.38 2.34
N THR A 32 3.50 -20.03 1.49
CA THR A 32 2.07 -20.24 1.79
C THR A 32 1.73 -21.73 1.75
N ILE A 33 2.27 -22.49 0.78
CA ILE A 33 2.15 -23.96 0.76
C ILE A 33 2.75 -24.52 2.07
N SER A 34 3.99 -24.14 2.37
CA SER A 34 4.72 -24.57 3.55
C SER A 34 3.94 -24.30 4.85
N GLY A 35 3.44 -23.08 5.06
CA GLY A 35 2.64 -22.75 6.23
C GLY A 35 1.24 -23.37 6.22
N GLY A 36 0.67 -23.62 5.04
CA GLY A 36 -0.63 -24.26 4.86
C GLY A 36 -0.66 -25.71 5.33
N LEU A 37 0.46 -26.43 5.25
CA LEU A 37 0.58 -27.84 5.69
C LEU A 37 0.28 -28.05 7.17
N THR A 38 0.44 -27.00 7.98
CA THR A 38 0.26 -27.06 9.44
C THR A 38 -0.74 -26.00 9.93
N ALA A 39 -1.33 -25.23 9.02
CA ALA A 39 -2.25 -24.15 9.32
C ALA A 39 -3.48 -24.68 10.06
N GLY A 40 -3.82 -24.02 11.17
CA GLY A 40 -4.95 -24.41 12.03
C GLY A 40 -4.68 -25.60 12.94
N LEU A 41 -3.81 -26.54 12.53
CA LEU A 41 -3.51 -27.77 13.28
C LEU A 41 -2.31 -27.64 14.22
N ALA A 42 -1.34 -26.76 13.94
CA ALA A 42 -0.16 -26.58 14.78
C ALA A 42 -0.50 -26.19 16.23
N THR A 43 -1.52 -25.34 16.42
CA THR A 43 -1.98 -24.93 17.74
C THR A 43 -2.73 -26.05 18.47
N LEU A 44 -3.47 -26.87 17.73
CA LEU A 44 -4.11 -28.07 18.27
C LEU A 44 -3.06 -29.10 18.70
N TYR A 45 -2.05 -29.33 17.88
CA TYR A 45 -0.90 -30.19 18.19
C TYR A 45 -0.15 -29.73 19.46
N ALA A 46 0.09 -28.43 19.59
CA ALA A 46 0.72 -27.88 20.79
C ALA A 46 -0.08 -28.19 22.06
N LYS A 47 -1.41 -28.18 21.98
CA LYS A 47 -2.30 -28.45 23.11
C LYS A 47 -2.49 -29.95 23.37
N GLU A 48 -3.00 -30.69 22.39
CA GLU A 48 -3.41 -32.09 22.56
C GLU A 48 -2.23 -33.07 22.64
N VAL A 49 -1.16 -32.85 21.85
CA VAL A 49 -0.03 -33.79 21.77
C VAL A 49 1.13 -33.36 22.66
N LEU A 50 1.42 -32.06 22.73
CA LEU A 50 2.54 -31.54 23.51
C LEU A 50 2.16 -31.08 24.93
N GLY A 51 0.87 -31.08 25.27
CA GLY A 51 0.35 -30.78 26.60
C GLY A 51 0.39 -29.30 26.99
N ALA A 52 0.34 -28.37 26.03
CA ALA A 52 0.25 -26.94 26.32
C ALA A 52 -1.16 -26.57 26.80
N ASP A 53 -1.29 -26.08 28.03
CA ASP A 53 -2.55 -25.50 28.48
C ASP A 53 -2.86 -24.16 27.78
N ALA A 54 -4.06 -23.62 28.00
CA ALA A 54 -4.47 -22.38 27.36
C ALA A 54 -3.65 -21.15 27.78
N VAL A 55 -3.13 -21.14 29.02
CA VAL A 55 -2.28 -20.06 29.52
C VAL A 55 -0.93 -20.09 28.82
N VAL A 56 -0.35 -21.27 28.61
CA VAL A 56 0.88 -21.47 27.84
C VAL A 56 0.71 -21.02 26.40
N LEU A 57 -0.44 -21.30 25.76
CA LEU A 57 -0.71 -20.81 24.40
C LEU A 57 -0.81 -19.27 24.35
N GLY A 58 -1.41 -18.64 25.36
CA GLY A 58 -1.39 -17.19 25.54
C GLY A 58 0.02 -16.64 25.81
N LEU A 59 0.83 -17.39 26.57
CA LEU A 59 2.23 -17.07 26.87
C LEU A 59 3.09 -17.09 25.61
N PHE A 60 2.86 -18.03 24.68
CA PHE A 60 3.56 -18.04 23.38
C PHE A 60 3.37 -16.73 22.61
N GLY A 61 2.13 -16.24 22.52
CA GLY A 61 1.84 -14.93 21.91
C GLY A 61 2.50 -13.76 22.66
N SER A 62 2.57 -13.85 23.98
CA SER A 62 3.19 -12.84 24.84
C SER A 62 4.70 -12.78 24.65
N ILE A 63 5.37 -13.94 24.65
CA ILE A 63 6.81 -14.08 24.36
C ILE A 63 7.11 -13.56 22.96
N TRP A 64 6.35 -13.99 21.96
CA TRP A 64 6.51 -13.52 20.59
C TRP A 64 6.45 -11.99 20.53
N SER A 65 5.43 -11.40 21.14
CA SER A 65 5.20 -9.95 21.12
C SER A 65 6.31 -9.19 21.85
N ALA A 66 6.71 -9.64 23.04
CA ALA A 66 7.75 -9.01 23.84
C ALA A 66 9.11 -9.03 23.11
N VAL A 67 9.50 -10.20 22.60
CA VAL A 67 10.74 -10.36 21.83
C VAL A 67 10.68 -9.52 20.56
N PHE A 68 9.56 -9.50 19.84
CA PHE A 68 9.43 -8.70 18.63
C PHE A 68 9.60 -7.20 18.90
N VAL A 69 9.00 -6.66 19.97
CA VAL A 69 9.16 -5.24 20.37
C VAL A 69 10.61 -4.90 20.71
N LEU A 70 11.30 -5.80 21.42
CA LEU A 70 12.70 -5.59 21.80
C LEU A 70 13.63 -5.59 20.57
N PHE A 71 13.39 -6.49 19.63
CA PHE A 71 14.28 -6.71 18.49
C PHE A 71 13.91 -5.91 17.23
N ILE A 72 12.72 -5.32 17.10
CA ILE A 72 12.35 -4.56 15.90
C ILE A 72 13.22 -3.32 15.70
N LEU A 73 13.66 -2.68 16.78
CA LEU A 73 14.61 -1.54 16.73
C LEU A 73 15.96 -1.99 16.18
N ILE A 74 16.44 -3.14 16.66
CA ILE A 74 17.70 -3.75 16.21
C ILE A 74 17.57 -4.15 14.73
N GLY A 75 16.48 -4.81 14.35
CA GLY A 75 16.23 -5.21 12.96
C GLY A 75 16.19 -4.03 11.99
N GLY A 76 15.56 -2.91 12.39
CA GLY A 76 15.58 -1.67 11.61
C GLY A 76 16.99 -1.08 11.45
N TRP A 77 17.75 -1.04 12.54
CA TRP A 77 19.14 -0.56 12.53
C TRP A 77 20.07 -1.45 11.68
N ILE A 78 19.93 -2.77 11.76
CA ILE A 78 20.66 -3.72 10.90
C ILE A 78 20.27 -3.49 9.43
N GLY A 79 18.98 -3.35 9.14
CA GLY A 79 18.45 -3.11 7.79
C GLY A 79 18.90 -1.81 7.14
N ASP A 80 19.24 -0.79 7.93
CA ASP A 80 19.78 0.48 7.47
C ASP A 80 21.30 0.44 7.21
N ARG A 81 22.01 -0.55 7.75
CA ARG A 81 23.47 -0.65 7.70
C ARG A 81 23.99 -1.69 6.72
N TYR A 82 23.31 -2.83 6.67
CA TYR A 82 23.70 -3.97 5.88
C TYR A 82 22.84 -4.06 4.62
N ASP A 83 23.34 -4.79 3.63
CA ASP A 83 22.57 -5.09 2.44
C ASP A 83 21.23 -5.76 2.81
N ARG A 84 20.12 -5.17 2.32
CA ARG A 84 18.77 -5.59 2.71
C ARG A 84 18.49 -7.06 2.38
N LYS A 85 19.08 -7.63 1.34
CA LYS A 85 18.92 -9.06 1.02
C LYS A 85 19.60 -9.91 2.08
N ASN A 86 20.81 -9.55 2.52
CA ASN A 86 21.50 -10.30 3.58
C ASN A 86 20.74 -10.22 4.90
N VAL A 87 20.17 -9.06 5.24
CA VAL A 87 19.32 -8.90 6.44
C VAL A 87 18.06 -9.77 6.35
N LEU A 88 17.40 -9.79 5.19
CA LEU A 88 16.26 -10.67 4.93
C LEU A 88 16.64 -12.15 5.08
N LEU A 89 17.76 -12.58 4.50
CA LEU A 89 18.22 -13.98 4.56
C LEU A 89 18.61 -14.39 5.97
N LEU A 90 19.27 -13.53 6.73
CA LEU A 90 19.62 -13.79 8.12
C LEU A 90 18.37 -13.94 9.00
N GLY A 91 17.43 -13.00 8.92
CA GLY A 91 16.19 -13.09 9.69
C GLY A 91 15.35 -14.31 9.31
N THR A 92 15.29 -14.67 8.03
CA THR A 92 14.54 -15.85 7.57
C THR A 92 15.25 -17.18 7.89
N ALA A 93 16.58 -17.20 7.98
CA ALA A 93 17.33 -18.37 8.43
C ALA A 93 17.04 -18.70 9.90
N LEU A 94 16.87 -17.69 10.76
CA LEU A 94 16.46 -17.92 12.15
C LEU A 94 15.06 -18.56 12.23
N THR A 95 14.12 -18.11 11.40
CA THR A 95 12.76 -18.68 11.37
C THR A 95 12.70 -20.06 10.71
N LEU A 96 13.68 -20.40 9.87
CA LEU A 96 13.71 -21.67 9.13
C LEU A 96 13.82 -22.88 10.07
N VAL A 97 14.44 -22.71 11.24
CA VAL A 97 14.63 -23.79 12.21
C VAL A 97 13.32 -24.18 12.92
N ASN A 98 12.31 -23.29 12.92
CA ASN A 98 11.08 -23.47 13.68
C ASN A 98 10.28 -24.75 13.34
N PRO A 99 10.03 -25.11 12.06
CA PRO A 99 9.32 -26.36 11.75
C PRO A 99 10.11 -27.58 12.20
N MET A 100 11.45 -27.56 12.14
CA MET A 100 12.28 -28.66 12.65
C MET A 100 12.10 -28.83 14.16
N ILE A 101 12.08 -27.72 14.92
CA ILE A 101 11.84 -27.75 16.36
C ILE A 101 10.45 -28.31 16.68
N TYR A 102 9.40 -27.90 15.94
CA TYR A 102 8.06 -28.46 16.10
C TYR A 102 8.01 -29.98 15.87
N ALA A 103 8.69 -30.47 14.82
CA ALA A 103 8.73 -31.89 14.50
C ALA A 103 9.41 -32.73 15.60
N LEU A 104 10.45 -32.20 16.22
CA LEU A 104 11.25 -32.88 17.24
C LEU A 104 10.81 -32.59 18.68
N ALA A 105 9.87 -31.66 18.89
CA ALA A 105 9.43 -31.26 20.22
C ALA A 105 8.80 -32.44 20.99
N SER A 106 9.36 -32.80 22.14
CA SER A 106 8.80 -33.81 23.04
C SER A 106 7.73 -33.24 23.99
N ASN A 107 7.77 -31.93 24.25
CA ASN A 107 6.82 -31.22 25.10
C ASN A 107 6.67 -29.76 24.64
N TRP A 108 5.67 -29.07 25.19
CA TRP A 108 5.37 -27.68 24.82
C TRP A 108 6.47 -26.68 25.20
N ARG A 109 7.33 -26.97 26.19
CA ARG A 109 8.36 -26.02 26.67
C ARG A 109 9.38 -25.71 25.57
N ILE A 110 9.66 -26.70 24.73
CA ILE A 110 10.54 -26.53 23.56
C ILE A 110 9.98 -25.48 22.58
N LEU A 111 8.65 -25.31 22.52
CA LEU A 111 8.02 -24.31 21.63
C LEU A 111 8.22 -22.87 22.10
N ILE A 112 8.70 -22.63 23.32
CA ILE A 112 9.17 -21.29 23.75
C ILE A 112 10.29 -20.84 22.80
N LEU A 113 11.21 -21.74 22.43
CA LEU A 113 12.31 -21.44 21.52
C LEU A 113 11.80 -21.06 20.12
N VAL A 114 10.75 -21.74 19.62
CA VAL A 114 10.11 -21.41 18.34
C VAL A 114 9.57 -19.98 18.35
N ASN A 115 8.88 -19.58 19.41
CA ASN A 115 8.32 -18.24 19.53
C ASN A 115 9.42 -17.18 19.65
N PHE A 116 10.47 -17.47 20.40
CA PHE A 116 11.63 -16.59 20.56
C PHE A 116 12.38 -16.39 19.24
N LEU A 117 12.83 -17.47 18.59
CA LEU A 117 13.55 -17.42 17.31
C LEU A 117 12.69 -16.84 16.19
N GLY A 118 11.40 -17.22 16.17
CA GLY A 118 10.42 -16.69 15.24
C GLY A 118 10.24 -15.18 15.34
N ALA A 119 10.16 -14.66 16.57
CA ALA A 119 10.02 -13.23 16.82
C ALA A 119 11.28 -12.44 16.42
N ILE A 120 12.49 -12.91 16.79
CA ILE A 120 13.75 -12.29 16.38
C ILE A 120 13.89 -12.29 14.85
N GLY A 121 13.71 -13.48 14.25
CA GLY A 121 13.83 -13.64 12.80
C GLY A 121 12.84 -12.75 12.04
N SER A 122 11.60 -12.62 12.54
CA SER A 122 10.58 -11.74 11.97
C SER A 122 10.90 -10.26 12.17
N ALA A 123 11.41 -9.87 13.34
CA ALA A 123 11.79 -8.49 13.64
C ALA A 123 12.91 -7.97 12.73
N ILE A 124 13.84 -8.85 12.34
CA ILE A 124 14.94 -8.55 11.42
C ILE A 124 14.47 -8.61 9.96
N SER A 125 13.76 -9.67 9.56
CA SER A 125 13.42 -9.90 8.15
C SER A 125 12.26 -9.04 7.64
N SER A 126 11.28 -8.69 8.47
CA SER A 126 10.06 -8.00 8.01
C SER A 126 10.32 -6.58 7.46
N PRO A 127 11.12 -5.73 8.12
CA PRO A 127 11.47 -4.41 7.58
C PRO A 127 12.25 -4.52 6.26
N ALA A 128 13.21 -5.45 6.20
CA ALA A 128 14.02 -5.71 5.01
C ALA A 128 13.16 -6.20 3.83
N TYR A 129 12.26 -7.16 4.06
CA TYR A 129 11.31 -7.66 3.06
C TYR A 129 10.43 -6.54 2.51
N ASN A 130 9.81 -5.74 3.38
CA ASN A 130 8.93 -4.65 2.96
C ASN A 130 9.69 -3.58 2.17
N ALA A 131 10.90 -3.24 2.60
CA ALA A 131 11.74 -2.29 1.90
C ALA A 131 12.11 -2.78 0.48
N ILE A 132 12.51 -4.05 0.34
CA ILE A 132 12.81 -4.66 -0.97
C ILE A 132 11.56 -4.69 -1.85
N LEU A 133 10.43 -5.15 -1.31
CA LEU A 133 9.16 -5.22 -2.03
C LEU A 133 8.73 -3.85 -2.56
N PHE A 134 8.63 -2.84 -1.70
CA PHE A 134 8.14 -1.52 -2.10
C PHE A 134 9.14 -0.76 -2.98
N SER A 135 10.45 -0.99 -2.82
CA SER A 135 11.46 -0.43 -3.72
C SER A 135 11.41 -1.05 -5.13
N SER A 136 10.85 -2.25 -5.25
CA SER A 136 10.75 -2.98 -6.52
C SER A 136 9.44 -2.74 -7.28
N ILE A 137 8.50 -1.97 -6.71
CA ILE A 137 7.20 -1.69 -7.32
C ILE A 137 7.00 -0.19 -7.51
N GLU A 138 6.62 0.21 -8.72
CA GLU A 138 6.15 1.57 -9.03
C GLU A 138 5.00 2.00 -8.10
N GLN A 139 5.03 3.25 -7.64
CA GLN A 139 4.11 3.75 -6.60
C GLN A 139 2.62 3.50 -6.92
N ASN A 140 2.21 3.65 -8.18
CA ASN A 140 0.85 3.47 -8.69
C ASN A 140 0.42 1.99 -8.78
N ARG A 141 1.37 1.04 -8.85
CA ARG A 141 1.11 -0.41 -9.00
C ARG A 141 1.25 -1.19 -7.69
N ARG A 142 1.68 -0.54 -6.60
CA ARG A 142 1.92 -1.18 -5.28
C ARG A 142 0.71 -1.92 -4.74
N SER A 143 -0.46 -1.27 -4.72
CA SER A 143 -1.69 -1.88 -4.20
C SER A 143 -2.11 -3.10 -5.01
N GLN A 144 -1.99 -3.03 -6.34
CA GLN A 144 -2.31 -4.12 -7.24
C GLN A 144 -1.38 -5.32 -7.04
N PHE A 145 -0.07 -5.11 -6.94
CA PHE A 145 0.88 -6.21 -6.71
C PHE A 145 0.69 -6.86 -5.33
N VAL A 146 0.47 -6.07 -4.28
CA VAL A 146 0.14 -6.59 -2.94
C VAL A 146 -1.17 -7.38 -2.94
N ALA A 147 -2.18 -6.92 -3.69
CA ALA A 147 -3.41 -7.67 -3.90
C ALA A 147 -3.14 -9.00 -4.61
N THR A 148 -2.32 -9.02 -5.67
CA THR A 148 -1.91 -10.26 -6.36
C THR A 148 -1.23 -11.24 -5.39
N LEU A 149 -0.27 -10.78 -4.57
CA LEU A 149 0.37 -11.62 -3.54
C LEU A 149 -0.65 -12.23 -2.57
N THR A 150 -1.70 -11.48 -2.23
CA THR A 150 -2.74 -11.92 -1.28
C THR A 150 -3.70 -12.91 -1.91
N VAL A 151 -4.16 -12.66 -3.14
CA VAL A 151 -5.04 -13.57 -3.89
C VAL A 151 -4.31 -14.88 -4.18
N THR A 152 -3.05 -14.84 -4.63
CA THR A 152 -2.24 -16.05 -4.84
C THR A 152 -2.11 -16.86 -3.55
N ALA A 153 -1.86 -16.21 -2.41
CA ALA A 153 -1.81 -16.89 -1.12
C ALA A 153 -3.17 -17.49 -0.73
N SER A 154 -4.28 -16.83 -1.03
CA SER A 154 -5.63 -17.34 -0.75
C SER A 154 -5.95 -18.58 -1.59
N ILE A 155 -5.57 -18.59 -2.87
CA ILE A 155 -5.74 -19.77 -3.74
C ILE A 155 -4.95 -20.98 -3.19
N VAL A 156 -3.73 -20.75 -2.71
CA VAL A 156 -2.91 -21.80 -2.09
C VAL A 156 -3.56 -22.30 -0.78
N ASN A 157 -3.96 -21.38 0.11
CA ASN A 157 -4.63 -21.73 1.37
C ASN A 157 -6.00 -22.38 1.19
N MET A 158 -6.61 -22.25 0.01
CA MET A 158 -7.84 -22.94 -0.32
C MET A 158 -7.64 -24.45 -0.51
N ILE A 159 -6.43 -24.88 -0.89
CA ILE A 159 -6.11 -26.26 -1.29
C ILE A 159 -5.21 -26.95 -0.26
N THR A 160 -4.17 -26.27 0.21
CA THR A 160 -3.12 -26.91 1.01
C THR A 160 -3.59 -27.41 2.39
N PRO A 161 -4.26 -26.60 3.23
CA PRO A 161 -4.69 -27.04 4.56
C PRO A 161 -5.68 -28.22 4.58
N PRO A 162 -6.71 -28.28 3.71
CA PRO A 162 -7.58 -29.46 3.63
C PRO A 162 -6.81 -30.70 3.19
N LEU A 163 -5.92 -30.55 2.20
CA LEU A 163 -5.10 -31.66 1.72
C LEU A 163 -4.20 -32.19 2.84
N SER A 164 -3.55 -31.30 3.60
CA SER A 164 -2.73 -31.74 4.74
C SER A 164 -3.57 -32.36 5.85
N ALA A 165 -4.75 -31.81 6.19
CA ALA A 165 -5.62 -32.39 7.21
C ALA A 165 -6.10 -33.79 6.82
N TYR A 166 -6.44 -34.00 5.54
CA TYR A 166 -6.78 -35.31 4.99
C TYR A 166 -5.61 -36.30 5.08
N LEU A 167 -4.40 -35.89 4.67
CA LEU A 167 -3.21 -36.74 4.76
C LEU A 167 -2.87 -37.11 6.20
N ILE A 168 -2.92 -36.15 7.13
CA ILE A 168 -2.69 -36.40 8.57
C ILE A 168 -3.72 -37.40 9.11
N GLN A 169 -4.99 -37.25 8.75
CA GLN A 169 -6.04 -38.17 9.17
C GLN A 169 -5.79 -39.60 8.65
N MET A 170 -5.39 -39.77 7.39
CA MET A 170 -5.04 -41.08 6.82
C MET A 170 -3.81 -41.72 7.48
N MET A 171 -2.85 -40.92 7.93
CA MET A 171 -1.59 -41.41 8.45
C MET A 171 -1.66 -41.91 9.91
N GLY A 172 -2.76 -41.65 10.62
CA GLY A 172 -2.91 -42.04 12.03
C GLY A 172 -3.40 -40.92 12.95
N GLY A 173 -3.72 -39.73 12.42
CA GLY A 173 -4.26 -38.62 13.19
C GLY A 173 -3.21 -37.58 13.57
N LEU A 174 -3.53 -36.75 14.57
CA LEU A 174 -2.79 -35.50 14.85
C LEU A 174 -1.31 -35.72 15.23
N GLU A 175 -0.94 -36.88 15.79
CA GLU A 175 0.45 -37.19 16.15
C GLU A 175 1.39 -37.19 14.93
N GLU A 176 0.87 -37.52 13.76
CA GLU A 176 1.61 -37.62 12.50
C GLU A 176 1.93 -36.26 11.87
N ILE A 177 1.42 -35.16 12.44
CA ILE A 177 1.72 -33.80 11.99
C ILE A 177 3.22 -33.47 12.03
N ARG A 178 4.01 -34.18 12.84
CA ARG A 178 5.48 -34.08 12.88
C ARG A 178 6.11 -34.24 11.49
N LYS A 179 5.57 -35.15 10.66
CA LYS A 179 6.03 -35.36 9.27
C LYS A 179 5.71 -34.15 8.39
N MET A 180 4.56 -33.50 8.59
CA MET A 180 4.20 -32.27 7.88
C MET A 180 5.12 -31.10 8.25
N PHE A 181 5.56 -31.01 9.52
CA PHE A 181 6.56 -30.03 9.95
C PHE A 181 7.94 -30.28 9.31
N LEU A 182 8.36 -31.54 9.10
CA LEU A 182 9.59 -31.85 8.36
C LEU A 182 9.48 -31.45 6.88
N ILE A 183 8.36 -31.76 6.22
CA ILE A 183 8.10 -31.31 4.84
C ILE A 183 8.11 -29.77 4.77
N GLN A 184 7.50 -29.11 5.75
CA GLN A 184 7.49 -27.65 5.88
C GLN A 184 8.92 -27.09 5.97
N PHE A 185 9.82 -27.73 6.74
CA PHE A 185 11.24 -27.35 6.83
C PHE A 185 11.93 -27.44 5.46
N PHE A 186 11.82 -28.57 4.76
CA PHE A 186 12.48 -28.76 3.46
C PHE A 186 11.98 -27.76 2.40
N ILE A 187 10.67 -27.53 2.32
CA ILE A 187 10.11 -26.52 1.41
C ILE A 187 10.65 -25.13 1.76
N SER A 188 10.62 -24.75 3.05
CA SER A 188 11.13 -23.45 3.49
C SER A 188 12.63 -23.28 3.21
N PHE A 189 13.43 -24.34 3.35
CA PHE A 189 14.86 -24.34 3.07
C PHE A 189 15.14 -24.15 1.58
N LEU A 190 14.43 -24.88 0.72
CA LEU A 190 14.53 -24.71 -0.74
C LEU A 190 14.15 -23.30 -1.17
N VAL A 191 13.11 -22.72 -0.57
CA VAL A 191 12.71 -21.33 -0.83
C VAL A 191 13.78 -20.33 -0.36
N TRP A 192 14.41 -20.60 0.79
CA TRP A 192 15.51 -19.79 1.29
C TRP A 192 16.70 -19.81 0.33
N ILE A 193 17.12 -20.99 -0.15
CA ILE A 193 18.18 -21.15 -1.17
C ILE A 193 17.79 -20.43 -2.47
N TYR A 194 16.55 -20.59 -2.93
CA TYR A 194 16.06 -19.91 -4.14
C TYR A 194 16.13 -18.38 -3.99
N THR A 195 15.68 -17.85 -2.85
CA THR A 195 15.74 -16.42 -2.54
C THR A 195 17.18 -15.93 -2.50
N TRP A 196 18.08 -16.69 -1.87
CA TRP A 196 19.50 -16.35 -1.82
C TRP A 196 20.13 -16.27 -3.22
N LYS A 197 19.84 -17.23 -4.10
CA LYS A 197 20.40 -17.27 -5.46
C LYS A 197 19.79 -16.24 -6.41
N ARG A 198 18.48 -15.98 -6.33
CA ARG A 198 17.75 -15.20 -7.36
C ARG A 198 17.44 -13.76 -6.98
N LEU A 199 17.34 -13.43 -5.69
CA LEU A 199 17.05 -12.07 -5.27
C LEU A 199 18.26 -11.17 -5.57
N LYS A 200 18.05 -10.07 -6.30
CA LYS A 200 19.09 -9.09 -6.60
C LYS A 200 18.86 -7.84 -5.76
N THR A 201 19.92 -7.29 -5.19
CA THR A 201 19.88 -5.97 -4.55
C THR A 201 20.53 -4.95 -5.45
N ASN A 202 19.87 -3.80 -5.62
CA ASN A 202 20.56 -2.60 -6.05
C ASN A 202 21.31 -2.06 -4.83
N PRO A 203 22.58 -1.67 -4.96
CA PRO A 203 23.29 -1.00 -3.87
C PRO A 203 22.48 0.24 -3.49
N SER A 204 21.97 0.26 -2.25
CA SER A 204 21.26 1.43 -1.75
C SER A 204 22.22 2.62 -1.71
N GLN A 205 21.85 3.69 -2.41
CA GLN A 205 22.52 4.98 -2.36
C GLN A 205 22.61 5.48 -0.91
N GLU A 206 23.81 5.95 -0.57
CA GLU A 206 24.28 6.46 0.73
C GLU A 206 24.25 5.46 1.91
N LYS A 207 25.42 4.86 2.19
CA LYS A 207 25.74 4.38 3.54
C LYS A 207 25.59 5.57 4.50
N ARG A 208 24.46 5.67 5.21
CA ARG A 208 24.28 6.66 6.28
C ARG A 208 25.43 6.54 7.29
N LYS A 209 25.93 7.67 7.79
CA LYS A 209 26.96 7.72 8.85
C LYS A 209 26.62 6.73 9.96
N ILE A 210 27.63 5.96 10.40
CA ILE A 210 27.50 4.90 11.39
C ILE A 210 27.08 5.52 12.73
N ARG A 211 25.79 5.49 13.06
CA ARG A 211 25.26 5.88 14.38
C ARG A 211 25.16 4.67 15.28
N GLY A 212 25.71 4.71 16.49
CA GLY A 212 25.65 3.58 17.44
C GLY A 212 24.21 3.09 17.68
N ILE A 213 24.03 1.84 18.15
CA ILE A 213 22.67 1.29 18.41
C ILE A 213 21.88 2.22 19.34
N SER A 214 22.53 2.75 20.39
CA SER A 214 21.92 3.68 21.33
C SER A 214 21.47 4.99 20.67
N GLU A 215 22.30 5.57 19.80
CA GLU A 215 21.97 6.80 19.07
C GLU A 215 20.82 6.58 18.08
N ALA A 216 20.82 5.44 17.39
CA ALA A 216 19.74 5.08 16.47
C ALA A 216 18.42 4.84 17.20
N ALA A 217 18.46 4.17 18.36
CA ALA A 217 17.29 4.00 19.21
C ALA A 217 16.77 5.36 19.69
N LYS A 218 17.65 6.23 20.21
CA LYS A 218 17.29 7.59 20.63
C LYS A 218 16.66 8.40 19.50
N ASP A 219 17.25 8.39 18.29
CA ASP A 219 16.70 9.09 17.13
C ASP A 219 15.33 8.51 16.71
N MET A 220 15.17 7.19 16.74
CA MET A 220 13.89 6.55 16.43
C MET A 220 12.78 6.95 17.43
N PHE A 221 13.08 6.98 18.74
CA PHE A 221 12.14 7.45 19.75
C PHE A 221 11.83 8.95 19.59
N LEU A 222 12.82 9.78 19.29
CA LEU A 222 12.61 11.21 18.99
C LEU A 222 11.72 11.41 17.77
N GLN A 223 11.94 10.65 16.70
CA GLN A 223 11.10 10.68 15.50
C GLN A 223 9.67 10.19 15.80
N MET A 224 9.51 9.11 16.57
CA MET A 224 8.20 8.64 17.03
C MET A 224 7.47 9.71 17.85
N LYS A 225 8.17 10.40 18.76
CA LYS A 225 7.61 11.52 19.53
C LYS A 225 7.15 12.67 18.63
N LYS A 226 7.95 13.05 17.63
CA LYS A 226 7.56 14.07 16.64
C LYS A 226 6.32 13.66 15.86
N VAL A 227 6.26 12.41 15.41
CA VAL A 227 5.09 11.88 14.66
C VAL A 227 3.86 11.75 15.55
N TYR A 228 4.02 11.41 16.83
CA TYR A 228 2.93 11.41 17.81
C TYR A 228 2.32 12.81 17.95
N LEU A 229 3.15 13.85 18.10
CA LEU A 229 2.68 15.24 18.18
C LEU A 229 1.95 15.65 16.89
N LEU A 230 2.54 15.37 15.74
CA LEU A 230 1.91 15.61 14.43
C LEU A 230 0.57 14.85 14.27
N SER A 231 0.44 13.67 14.89
CA SER A 231 -0.81 12.90 14.84
C SER A 231 -1.96 13.58 15.58
N ARG A 232 -1.66 14.34 16.65
CA ARG A 232 -2.67 15.13 17.38
C ARG A 232 -3.17 16.28 16.51
N GLU A 233 -2.26 16.99 15.84
CA GLU A 233 -2.59 18.09 14.94
C GLU A 233 -3.46 17.64 13.75
N ARG A 234 -3.18 16.45 13.20
CA ARG A 234 -3.89 15.90 12.03
C ARG A 234 -5.13 15.07 12.35
N LYS A 235 -5.61 15.07 13.60
CA LYS A 235 -6.73 14.21 14.07
C LYS A 235 -6.50 12.71 13.80
N ALA A 236 -5.24 12.29 13.74
CA ALA A 236 -4.83 10.90 13.51
C ALA A 236 -4.54 10.14 14.81
N SER A 237 -4.62 10.80 15.98
CA SER A 237 -4.41 10.19 17.30
C SER A 237 -5.38 9.04 17.61
N SER A 238 -6.58 9.05 17.02
CA SER A 238 -7.56 7.96 17.10
C SER A 238 -7.01 6.62 16.61
N TRP A 239 -6.08 6.62 15.65
CA TRP A 239 -5.40 5.41 15.19
C TRP A 239 -4.49 4.79 16.26
N ILE A 240 -3.87 5.60 17.11
CA ILE A 240 -3.00 5.10 18.18
C ILE A 240 -3.85 4.30 19.18
N ILE A 241 -5.02 4.84 19.55
CA ILE A 241 -5.98 4.16 20.44
C ILE A 241 -6.50 2.87 19.78
N LEU A 242 -6.86 2.93 18.48
CA LEU A 242 -7.31 1.75 17.74
C LEU A 242 -6.25 0.63 17.66
N PHE A 243 -4.96 1.00 17.63
CA PHE A 243 -3.85 0.04 17.62
C PHE A 243 -3.50 -0.46 19.02
N LEU A 244 -3.66 0.38 20.06
CA LEU A 244 -3.52 -0.03 21.46
C LEU A 244 -4.57 -1.07 21.86
N LEU A 245 -5.83 -0.85 21.49
CA LEU A 245 -6.93 -1.79 21.75
C LEU A 245 -6.97 -2.96 20.78
N GLY A 246 -6.16 -2.91 19.74
CA GLY A 246 -6.18 -3.87 18.65
C GLY A 246 -5.88 -5.31 19.05
N PRO A 247 -4.79 -5.58 19.79
CA PRO A 247 -4.45 -6.93 20.21
C PRO A 247 -5.53 -7.60 21.05
N PHE A 248 -6.22 -6.85 21.90
CA PHE A 248 -7.33 -7.36 22.73
C PHE A 248 -8.53 -7.86 21.91
N ALA A 249 -8.70 -7.39 20.68
CA ALA A 249 -9.77 -7.80 19.78
C ALA A 249 -9.33 -8.88 18.74
N TRP A 250 -8.02 -9.09 18.57
CA TRP A 250 -7.48 -9.90 17.47
C TRP A 250 -6.45 -10.91 17.96
N GLN A 251 -5.36 -10.43 18.56
CA GLN A 251 -4.30 -11.29 19.05
C GLN A 251 -4.77 -12.19 20.20
N LEU A 252 -5.59 -11.64 21.10
CA LEU A 252 -6.16 -12.38 22.23
C LEU A 252 -6.86 -13.66 21.78
N LEU A 253 -7.52 -13.64 20.61
CA LEU A 253 -8.24 -14.78 20.04
C LEU A 253 -7.37 -15.73 19.23
N SER A 254 -6.16 -15.32 18.81
CA SER A 254 -5.43 -15.99 17.74
C SER A 254 -5.19 -17.49 17.95
N PRO A 255 -4.81 -17.99 19.16
CA PRO A 255 -4.62 -19.42 19.35
C PRO A 255 -5.95 -20.17 19.56
N PHE A 256 -7.01 -19.46 19.95
CA PHE A 256 -8.25 -20.08 20.43
C PHE A 256 -9.28 -20.38 19.34
N TRP A 257 -9.14 -19.80 18.14
CA TRP A 257 -10.04 -20.08 17.02
C TRP A 257 -10.11 -21.59 16.71
N SER A 258 -8.98 -22.21 16.36
CA SER A 258 -8.95 -23.64 16.02
C SER A 258 -9.27 -24.54 17.22
N ILE A 259 -8.82 -24.15 18.42
CA ILE A 259 -9.07 -24.92 19.64
C ILE A 259 -10.55 -24.92 19.98
N TYR A 260 -11.23 -23.78 19.87
CA TYR A 260 -12.66 -23.71 20.12
C TYR A 260 -13.46 -24.52 19.12
N ALA A 261 -13.05 -24.51 17.83
CA ALA A 261 -13.65 -25.37 16.83
C ALA A 261 -13.48 -26.87 17.19
N ALA A 262 -12.29 -27.27 17.64
CA ALA A 262 -12.00 -28.65 18.01
C ALA A 262 -12.72 -29.09 19.31
N GLU A 263 -12.48 -28.41 20.42
CA GLU A 263 -12.89 -28.85 21.76
C GLU A 263 -14.33 -28.50 22.11
N VAL A 264 -14.77 -27.30 21.72
CA VAL A 264 -16.10 -26.80 22.11
C VAL A 264 -17.14 -27.19 21.07
N CYS A 265 -16.82 -26.98 19.79
CA CYS A 265 -17.72 -27.35 18.70
C CYS A 265 -17.61 -28.82 18.28
N MET A 266 -16.63 -29.57 18.79
CA MET A 266 -16.39 -30.98 18.43
C MET A 266 -16.21 -31.18 16.93
N ALA A 267 -15.56 -30.21 16.25
CA ALA A 267 -15.31 -30.28 14.82
C ALA A 267 -14.23 -31.34 14.52
N PRO A 268 -14.49 -32.33 13.66
CA PRO A 268 -13.48 -33.30 13.25
C PRO A 268 -12.34 -32.62 12.49
N LEU A 269 -11.17 -33.27 12.49
CA LEU A 269 -9.93 -32.76 11.89
C LEU A 269 -10.12 -32.30 10.43
N LEU A 270 -10.93 -33.03 9.66
CA LEU A 270 -11.25 -32.67 8.28
C LEU A 270 -11.98 -31.32 8.16
N ILE A 271 -12.94 -31.03 9.06
CA ILE A 271 -13.63 -29.74 9.08
C ILE A 271 -12.67 -28.62 9.47
N ILE A 272 -11.80 -28.86 10.46
CA ILE A 272 -10.77 -27.87 10.87
C ILE A 272 -9.85 -27.55 9.68
N GLY A 273 -9.45 -28.57 8.91
CA GLY A 273 -8.67 -28.40 7.68
C GLY A 273 -9.39 -27.62 6.58
N LEU A 274 -10.73 -27.65 6.54
CA LEU A 274 -11.57 -26.91 5.59
C LEU A 274 -11.80 -25.44 5.98
N LEU A 275 -11.52 -25.03 7.23
CA LEU A 275 -11.76 -23.64 7.67
C LEU A 275 -10.97 -22.60 6.87
N PRO A 276 -9.66 -22.80 6.56
CA PRO A 276 -8.92 -21.89 5.69
C PRO A 276 -9.48 -21.82 4.26
N THR A 277 -10.09 -22.89 3.76
CA THR A 277 -10.76 -22.92 2.45
C THR A 277 -12.01 -22.05 2.46
N ALA A 278 -12.83 -22.18 3.50
CA ALA A 278 -14.02 -21.35 3.68
C ALA A 278 -13.66 -19.85 3.77
N ASP A 279 -12.62 -19.49 4.52
CA ASP A 279 -12.08 -18.13 4.58
C ASP A 279 -11.55 -17.65 3.22
N SER A 280 -10.76 -18.48 2.53
CA SER A 280 -10.13 -18.12 1.26
C SER A 280 -11.14 -17.87 0.14
N ILE A 281 -12.20 -18.68 0.05
CA ILE A 281 -13.28 -18.49 -0.92
C ILE A 281 -13.89 -17.10 -0.74
N ILE A 282 -14.31 -16.76 0.49
CA ILE A 282 -14.91 -15.46 0.77
C ILE A 282 -13.94 -14.31 0.45
N ARG A 283 -12.66 -14.42 0.82
CA ARG A 283 -11.66 -13.39 0.50
C ARG A 283 -11.47 -13.19 -1.00
N ILE A 284 -11.39 -14.26 -1.79
CA ILE A 284 -11.23 -14.17 -3.26
C ILE A 284 -12.41 -13.40 -3.87
N PHE A 285 -13.64 -13.70 -3.45
CA PHE A 285 -14.85 -13.07 -4.00
C PHE A 285 -15.09 -11.65 -3.46
N PHE A 286 -14.80 -11.36 -2.18
CA PHE A 286 -15.21 -10.11 -1.54
C PHE A 286 -14.08 -9.06 -1.50
N GLN A 287 -12.82 -9.45 -1.37
CA GLN A 287 -11.72 -8.51 -1.11
C GLN A 287 -11.52 -7.51 -2.25
N LEU A 288 -11.49 -7.95 -3.51
CA LEU A 288 -11.27 -7.05 -4.66
C LEU A 288 -12.48 -6.16 -4.96
N PRO A 289 -13.73 -6.67 -4.99
CA PRO A 289 -14.91 -5.81 -5.14
C PRO A 289 -15.05 -4.78 -4.01
N LEU A 290 -14.91 -5.20 -2.75
CA LEU A 290 -15.02 -4.27 -1.61
C LEU A 290 -13.93 -3.21 -1.63
N ALA A 291 -12.69 -3.56 -2.01
CA ALA A 291 -11.62 -2.57 -2.18
C ALA A 291 -11.97 -1.52 -3.26
N ARG A 292 -12.46 -1.96 -4.42
CA ARG A 292 -12.87 -1.04 -5.51
C ARG A 292 -14.06 -0.16 -5.11
N ILE A 293 -15.02 -0.70 -4.38
CA ILE A 293 -16.16 0.06 -3.89
C ILE A 293 -15.70 1.08 -2.83
N ALA A 294 -14.78 0.70 -1.94
CA ALA A 294 -14.20 1.59 -0.94
C ALA A 294 -13.45 2.76 -1.58
N ASP A 295 -12.71 2.51 -2.66
CA ASP A 295 -12.00 3.55 -3.43
C ASP A 295 -12.94 4.46 -4.24
N ARG A 296 -14.24 4.14 -4.35
CA ARG A 296 -15.24 5.00 -5.04
C ARG A 296 -16.21 5.68 -4.09
N LYS A 297 -16.72 4.96 -3.10
CA LYS A 297 -17.79 5.41 -2.18
C LYS A 297 -17.29 5.94 -0.84
N GLY A 298 -15.97 5.87 -0.59
CA GLY A 298 -15.36 6.23 0.68
C GLY A 298 -14.93 5.00 1.48
N ARG A 299 -13.71 5.03 2.02
CA ARG A 299 -13.07 3.87 2.64
C ARG A 299 -13.61 3.62 4.03
N LYS A 300 -13.77 4.67 4.83
CA LYS A 300 -14.36 4.57 6.17
C LYS A 300 -15.77 4.00 6.09
N LYS A 301 -16.56 4.45 5.12
CA LYS A 301 -17.95 3.99 4.92
C LYS A 301 -18.03 2.48 4.68
N ILE A 302 -17.22 1.95 3.77
CA ILE A 302 -17.23 0.50 3.46
C ILE A 302 -16.67 -0.33 4.61
N ILE A 303 -15.66 0.16 5.33
CA ILE A 303 -15.17 -0.53 6.52
C ILE A 303 -16.27 -0.65 7.59
N LEU A 304 -17.00 0.43 7.87
CA LEU A 304 -18.08 0.42 8.86
C LEU A 304 -19.25 -0.48 8.44
N LEU A 305 -19.58 -0.54 7.14
CA LEU A 305 -20.66 -1.38 6.61
C LEU A 305 -20.38 -2.89 6.79
N VAL A 306 -19.14 -3.31 6.55
CA VAL A 306 -18.77 -4.73 6.48
C VAL A 306 -18.39 -5.30 7.85
N ARG A 307 -17.91 -4.45 8.77
CA ARG A 307 -17.41 -4.86 10.09
C ARG A 307 -18.42 -5.64 10.96
N PRO A 308 -19.73 -5.36 10.94
CA PRO A 308 -20.72 -6.15 11.65
C PRO A 308 -20.73 -7.65 11.30
N LEU A 309 -20.28 -8.05 10.11
CA LEU A 309 -20.17 -9.47 9.74
C LEU A 309 -19.20 -10.24 10.67
N ARG A 310 -18.11 -9.59 11.10
CA ARG A 310 -17.19 -10.18 12.09
C ARG A 310 -17.86 -10.34 13.46
N TYR A 311 -18.73 -9.40 13.86
CA TYR A 311 -19.48 -9.52 15.12
C TYR A 311 -20.49 -10.64 15.05
N ALA A 312 -21.18 -10.80 13.92
CA ALA A 312 -22.03 -11.95 13.66
C ALA A 312 -21.23 -13.26 13.75
N ALA A 313 -20.00 -13.31 13.21
CA ALA A 313 -19.12 -14.47 13.35
C ALA A 313 -18.83 -14.82 14.83
N LEU A 314 -18.39 -13.84 15.63
CA LEU A 314 -18.07 -14.05 17.05
C LEU A 314 -19.31 -14.49 17.86
N ILE A 315 -20.46 -13.84 17.64
CA ILE A 315 -21.72 -14.19 18.30
C ILE A 315 -22.15 -15.60 17.92
N THR A 316 -22.08 -15.95 16.63
CA THR A 316 -22.41 -17.29 16.12
C THR A 316 -21.51 -18.35 16.75
N PHE A 317 -20.22 -18.04 16.94
CA PHE A 317 -19.28 -18.96 17.55
C PHE A 317 -19.59 -19.21 19.03
N ILE A 318 -19.91 -18.14 19.79
CA ILE A 318 -20.33 -18.23 21.20
C ILE A 318 -21.64 -19.02 21.34
N ILE A 319 -22.63 -18.78 20.48
CA ILE A 319 -23.91 -19.51 20.47
C ILE A 319 -23.67 -20.98 20.16
N GLY A 320 -22.84 -21.28 19.16
CA GLY A 320 -22.52 -22.65 18.75
C GLY A 320 -21.85 -23.48 19.84
N GLY A 321 -21.01 -22.85 20.66
CA GLY A 321 -20.45 -23.52 21.84
C GLY A 321 -21.36 -23.52 23.08
N THR A 322 -22.49 -22.82 23.03
CA THR A 322 -23.52 -22.81 24.09
C THR A 322 -24.58 -23.88 23.86
N TYR A 323 -25.13 -23.94 22.65
CA TYR A 323 -26.17 -24.88 22.29
C TYR A 323 -25.59 -25.97 21.40
N LYS A 324 -25.34 -27.14 21.99
CA LYS A 324 -24.84 -28.30 21.25
C LYS A 324 -25.98 -28.99 20.52
N SER A 325 -25.87 -29.06 19.20
CA SER A 325 -26.76 -29.73 18.26
C SER A 325 -25.92 -30.55 17.28
N SER A 326 -26.55 -31.44 16.49
CA SER A 326 -25.87 -32.19 15.43
C SER A 326 -25.17 -31.30 14.39
N ILE A 327 -25.57 -30.02 14.29
CA ILE A 327 -24.98 -29.04 13.36
C ILE A 327 -23.75 -28.34 13.96
N THR A 328 -23.54 -28.42 15.29
CA THR A 328 -22.47 -27.69 16.00
C THR A 328 -21.06 -27.88 15.41
N PRO A 329 -20.63 -29.09 14.99
CA PRO A 329 -19.34 -29.30 14.34
C PRO A 329 -19.12 -28.49 13.05
N PHE A 330 -20.19 -28.08 12.37
CA PHE A 330 -20.14 -27.32 11.11
C PHE A 330 -20.22 -25.81 11.30
N ILE A 331 -20.65 -25.33 12.49
CA ILE A 331 -20.72 -23.90 12.81
C ILE A 331 -19.39 -23.16 12.55
N PRO A 332 -18.20 -23.72 12.88
CA PRO A 332 -16.92 -23.06 12.57
C PRO A 332 -16.75 -22.69 11.09
N VAL A 333 -17.30 -23.47 10.15
CA VAL A 333 -17.22 -23.16 8.71
C VAL A 333 -17.92 -21.82 8.42
N LEU A 334 -19.16 -21.67 8.90
CA LEU A 334 -19.93 -20.44 8.75
C LEU A 334 -19.24 -19.26 9.44
N VAL A 335 -18.68 -19.49 10.63
CA VAL A 335 -17.96 -18.49 11.39
C VAL A 335 -16.75 -17.97 10.62
N TRP A 336 -15.94 -18.85 9.99
CA TRP A 336 -14.80 -18.43 9.16
C TRP A 336 -15.25 -17.66 7.92
N MET A 337 -16.37 -18.04 7.31
CA MET A 337 -16.93 -17.31 6.16
C MET A 337 -17.36 -15.89 6.56
N LEU A 338 -18.07 -15.74 7.68
CA LEU A 338 -18.52 -14.45 8.20
C LEU A 338 -17.33 -13.56 8.61
N ASP A 339 -16.34 -14.14 9.29
CA ASP A 339 -15.13 -13.41 9.67
C ASP A 339 -14.34 -12.96 8.43
N ALA A 340 -14.15 -13.84 7.45
CA ALA A 340 -13.51 -13.51 6.18
C ALA A 340 -14.23 -12.35 5.47
N GLY A 341 -15.57 -12.35 5.46
CA GLY A 341 -16.38 -11.26 4.94
C GLY A 341 -16.10 -9.95 5.69
N GLY A 342 -16.17 -9.98 7.02
CA GLY A 342 -15.90 -8.84 7.90
C GLY A 342 -14.49 -8.26 7.78
N THR A 343 -13.51 -9.10 7.48
CA THR A 343 -12.08 -8.74 7.40
C THR A 343 -11.58 -8.46 5.97
N SER A 344 -12.41 -8.68 4.95
CA SER A 344 -12.05 -8.46 3.53
C SER A 344 -11.75 -7.00 3.18
N VAL A 345 -12.14 -6.05 4.02
CA VAL A 345 -11.82 -4.61 3.89
C VAL A 345 -10.42 -4.23 4.40
N GLY A 346 -9.56 -5.22 4.70
CA GLY A 346 -8.19 -5.02 5.16
C GLY A 346 -7.36 -4.04 4.31
N PRO A 347 -7.35 -4.14 2.95
CA PRO A 347 -6.64 -3.19 2.10
C PRO A 347 -7.14 -1.75 2.27
N SER A 348 -8.45 -1.56 2.37
CA SER A 348 -9.07 -0.25 2.58
C SER A 348 -8.72 0.33 3.95
N PHE A 349 -8.66 -0.50 4.99
CA PHE A 349 -8.21 -0.10 6.33
C PHE A 349 -6.74 0.33 6.33
N TRP A 350 -5.87 -0.40 5.62
CA TRP A 350 -4.46 -0.06 5.45
C TRP A 350 -4.28 1.26 4.69
N ALA A 351 -5.08 1.47 3.65
CA ALA A 351 -5.03 2.68 2.84
C ALA A 351 -5.54 3.90 3.64
N LEU A 352 -6.66 3.77 4.36
CA LEU A 352 -7.17 4.78 5.29
C LEU A 352 -6.14 5.14 6.38
N ARG A 353 -5.45 4.15 6.96
CA ARG A 353 -4.37 4.35 7.94
C ARG A 353 -3.15 5.08 7.35
N SER A 354 -2.82 4.83 6.09
CA SER A 354 -1.61 5.37 5.49
C SER A 354 -1.79 6.78 4.93
N GLU A 355 -2.99 7.14 4.49
CA GLU A 355 -3.29 8.46 3.92
C GLU A 355 -3.47 9.58 4.94
N VAL A 356 -3.76 9.26 6.21
CA VAL A 356 -3.87 10.29 7.27
C VAL A 356 -2.54 11.01 7.55
N MET A 357 -1.41 10.43 7.13
CA MET A 357 -0.08 10.98 7.38
C MET A 357 0.69 11.27 6.08
N PRO A 358 1.53 12.32 6.04
CA PRO A 358 2.38 12.61 4.89
C PRO A 358 3.34 11.44 4.56
N LYS A 359 3.59 11.21 3.27
CA LYS A 359 4.51 10.16 2.78
C LYS A 359 5.89 10.20 3.45
N LYS A 360 6.41 11.40 3.76
CA LYS A 360 7.73 11.61 4.40
C LYS A 360 7.85 10.98 5.79
N VAL A 361 6.74 10.86 6.54
CA VAL A 361 6.72 10.33 7.92
C VAL A 361 6.04 8.96 8.01
N GLN A 362 5.64 8.37 6.88
CA GLN A 362 4.81 7.16 6.83
C GLN A 362 5.50 5.92 7.42
N SER A 363 6.83 5.79 7.26
CA SER A 363 7.63 4.71 7.85
C SER A 363 7.64 4.82 9.38
N THR A 364 7.94 6.00 9.91
CA THR A 364 7.92 6.29 11.35
C THR A 364 6.53 6.16 11.95
N TRP A 365 5.49 6.63 11.26
CA TRP A 365 4.09 6.42 11.65
C TRP A 365 3.76 4.94 11.77
N SER A 366 4.20 4.15 10.79
CA SER A 366 3.96 2.71 10.82
C SER A 366 4.71 2.01 11.94
N ALA A 367 5.95 2.44 12.21
CA ALA A 367 6.74 1.95 13.32
C ALA A 367 6.09 2.27 14.67
N LEU A 368 5.58 3.49 14.86
CA LEU A 368 4.89 3.90 16.09
C LEU A 368 3.66 3.03 16.34
N LEU A 369 2.79 2.86 15.34
CA LEU A 369 1.59 2.04 15.48
C LEU A 369 1.90 0.55 15.73
N ASN A 370 2.94 0.01 15.08
CA ASN A 370 3.35 -1.37 15.31
C ASN A 370 3.95 -1.55 16.71
N PHE A 371 4.78 -0.61 17.17
CA PHE A 371 5.32 -0.62 18.53
C PHE A 371 4.20 -0.63 19.57
N VAL A 372 3.21 0.24 19.42
CA VAL A 372 2.02 0.28 20.30
C VAL A 372 1.23 -1.02 20.26
N TRP A 373 1.01 -1.59 19.06
CA TRP A 373 0.32 -2.87 18.91
C TRP A 373 1.04 -3.99 19.65
N TYR A 374 2.33 -4.21 19.38
CA TYR A 374 3.03 -5.33 19.98
C TYR A 374 3.26 -5.14 21.49
N LEU A 375 3.39 -3.90 21.97
CA LEU A 375 3.45 -3.63 23.40
C LEU A 375 2.15 -4.03 24.11
N ALA A 376 0.98 -3.66 23.55
CA ALA A 376 -0.32 -4.06 24.08
C ALA A 376 -0.63 -5.55 23.86
N SER A 377 0.02 -6.18 22.88
CA SER A 377 -0.12 -7.59 22.55
C SER A 377 0.44 -8.53 23.61
N VAL A 378 1.43 -8.07 24.40
CA VAL A 378 2.02 -8.84 25.50
C VAL A 378 0.96 -9.19 26.55
N PRO A 379 0.30 -8.22 27.24
CA PRO A 379 -0.74 -8.57 28.20
C PRO A 379 -2.00 -9.14 27.55
N ALA A 380 -2.35 -8.73 26.33
CA ALA A 380 -3.56 -9.21 25.65
C ALA A 380 -3.51 -10.72 25.34
N SER A 381 -2.35 -11.23 24.93
CA SER A 381 -2.20 -12.67 24.62
C SER A 381 -2.30 -13.52 25.88
N LEU A 382 -1.65 -13.10 26.97
CA LEU A 382 -1.73 -13.79 28.26
C LEU A 382 -3.16 -13.77 28.83
N LEU A 383 -3.84 -12.62 28.74
CA LEU A 383 -5.22 -12.47 29.18
C LEU A 383 -6.16 -13.45 28.47
N GLY A 384 -5.94 -13.70 27.17
CA GLY A 384 -6.73 -14.69 26.43
C GLY A 384 -6.66 -16.10 27.02
N GLY A 385 -5.47 -16.53 27.44
CA GLY A 385 -5.28 -17.83 28.10
C GLY A 385 -5.92 -17.92 29.47
N ILE A 386 -5.84 -16.84 30.27
CA ILE A 386 -6.50 -16.76 31.58
C ILE A 386 -8.02 -16.83 31.42
N LEU A 387 -8.59 -16.06 30.49
CA LEU A 387 -10.03 -16.06 30.22
C LEU A 387 -10.51 -17.44 29.74
N TRP A 388 -9.73 -18.12 28.91
CA TRP A 388 -10.06 -19.46 28.42
C TRP A 388 -10.21 -20.47 29.56
N ASN A 389 -9.31 -20.44 30.56
CA ASN A 389 -9.36 -21.36 31.69
C ASN A 389 -10.60 -21.17 32.57
N ILE A 390 -11.20 -19.97 32.57
CA ILE A 390 -12.46 -19.70 33.27
C ILE A 390 -13.63 -20.25 32.45
N ASP A 391 -13.76 -19.81 31.20
CA ASP A 391 -14.73 -20.34 30.24
C ASP A 391 -14.23 -20.07 28.80
N PRO A 392 -14.20 -21.09 27.91
CA PRO A 392 -13.75 -20.95 26.52
C PRO A 392 -14.45 -19.83 25.71
N ARG A 393 -15.64 -19.38 26.11
CA ARG A 393 -16.42 -18.30 25.47
C ARG A 393 -15.94 -16.90 25.86
N LEU A 394 -15.35 -16.75 27.05
CA LEU A 394 -14.95 -15.44 27.58
C LEU A 394 -13.93 -14.71 26.71
N PRO A 395 -12.89 -15.34 26.12
CA PRO A 395 -11.99 -14.67 25.19
C PRO A 395 -12.75 -14.00 24.04
N PHE A 396 -13.70 -14.71 23.42
CA PHE A 396 -14.51 -14.23 22.31
C PHE A 396 -15.46 -13.11 22.72
N LEU A 397 -16.11 -13.23 23.87
CA LEU A 397 -16.98 -12.20 24.42
C LEU A 397 -16.21 -10.92 24.74
N PHE A 398 -15.04 -11.04 25.38
CA PHE A 398 -14.17 -9.91 25.69
C PHE A 398 -13.72 -9.19 24.41
N ALA A 399 -13.25 -9.95 23.41
CA ALA A 399 -12.85 -9.38 22.14
C ALA A 399 -14.02 -8.69 21.40
N LEU A 400 -15.23 -9.25 21.48
CA LEU A 400 -16.44 -8.65 20.92
C LEU A 400 -16.76 -7.31 21.61
N ILE A 401 -16.73 -7.25 22.95
CA ILE A 401 -16.97 -6.02 23.72
C ILE A 401 -15.94 -4.95 23.36
N ILE A 402 -14.65 -5.30 23.28
CA ILE A 402 -13.61 -4.33 22.93
C ILE A 402 -13.76 -3.84 21.49
N ASP A 403 -13.97 -4.74 20.52
CA ASP A 403 -14.04 -4.32 19.11
C ASP A 403 -15.34 -3.60 18.78
N ALA A 404 -16.50 -4.16 19.16
CA ALA A 404 -17.81 -3.59 18.87
C ALA A 404 -18.19 -2.43 19.81
N GLY A 405 -17.86 -2.53 21.10
CA GLY A 405 -18.22 -1.53 22.11
C GLY A 405 -17.30 -0.33 22.16
N ILE A 406 -16.02 -0.48 21.81
CA ILE A 406 -15.03 0.61 21.93
C ILE A 406 -14.42 0.97 20.57
N ARG A 407 -13.82 0.01 19.86
CA ARG A 407 -13.08 0.31 18.62
C ARG A 407 -14.00 0.75 17.49
N PHE A 408 -15.18 0.17 17.36
CA PHE A 408 -16.15 0.53 16.32
C PHE A 408 -16.69 1.96 16.49
N PRO A 409 -17.15 2.39 17.68
CA PRO A 409 -17.51 3.80 17.93
C PRO A 409 -16.35 4.77 17.69
N ILE A 410 -15.12 4.42 18.08
CA ILE A 410 -13.94 5.27 17.84
C ILE A 410 -13.70 5.44 16.34
N LEU A 411 -13.75 4.35 15.58
CA LEU A 411 -13.62 4.37 14.13
C LEU A 411 -14.74 5.20 13.49
N MET A 412 -15.97 5.08 13.97
CA MET A 412 -17.13 5.80 13.47
C MET A 412 -17.05 7.31 13.76
N ARG A 413 -16.66 7.72 14.97
CA ARG A 413 -16.73 9.12 15.41
C ARG A 413 -15.45 9.91 15.18
N TYR A 414 -14.28 9.31 15.40
CA TYR A 414 -13.00 10.04 15.47
C TYR A 414 -12.06 9.82 14.29
N VAL A 415 -12.22 8.76 13.51
CA VAL A 415 -11.38 8.54 12.31
C VAL A 415 -11.96 9.34 11.14
N PRO A 416 -11.18 10.25 10.50
CA PRO A 416 -11.66 10.99 9.34
C PRO A 416 -11.72 10.10 8.08
N GLU A 417 -12.62 10.43 7.15
CA GLU A 417 -12.59 9.85 5.80
C GLU A 417 -11.43 10.48 5.02
N THR A 418 -10.57 9.66 4.41
CA THR A 418 -9.41 10.14 3.63
C THR A 418 -9.73 10.29 2.16
N LEU A 419 -10.79 9.62 1.68
CA LEU A 419 -11.25 9.78 0.31
C LEU A 419 -12.01 11.10 0.19
N VAL A 420 -11.27 12.18 -0.09
CA VAL A 420 -11.87 13.45 -0.48
C VAL A 420 -12.27 13.29 -1.95
N PRO A 421 -13.57 13.30 -2.30
CA PRO A 421 -13.94 13.42 -3.70
C PRO A 421 -13.44 14.80 -4.13
N THR A 422 -12.31 14.83 -4.83
CA THR A 422 -12.05 15.94 -5.73
C THR A 422 -13.25 15.93 -6.66
N ARG A 423 -14.16 16.90 -6.51
CA ARG A 423 -15.10 17.22 -7.58
C ARG A 423 -14.19 17.31 -8.79
N LYS A 424 -14.28 16.37 -9.72
CA LYS A 424 -13.73 16.57 -11.05
C LYS A 424 -14.36 17.88 -11.45
N THR A 425 -13.57 18.96 -11.44
CA THR A 425 -13.95 20.18 -12.11
C THR A 425 -14.47 19.72 -13.47
N PRO A 426 -15.69 20.12 -13.88
CA PRO A 426 -16.25 19.67 -15.15
C PRO A 426 -15.12 19.79 -16.17
N ARG A 427 -14.74 18.68 -16.81
CA ARG A 427 -13.59 18.66 -17.73
C ARG A 427 -13.86 19.71 -18.78
N ILE A 428 -13.19 20.85 -18.61
CA ILE A 428 -13.24 21.98 -19.52
C ILE A 428 -12.53 21.47 -20.79
N GLY A 429 -13.01 21.85 -21.97
CA GLY A 429 -12.54 21.30 -23.24
C GLY A 429 -11.01 21.38 -23.38
N PRO A 430 -10.41 20.66 -24.35
CA PRO A 430 -8.96 20.61 -24.53
C PRO A 430 -8.45 21.95 -25.07
N HIS A 431 -8.34 22.96 -24.21
CA HIS A 431 -7.77 24.26 -24.54
C HIS A 431 -6.26 24.13 -24.61
N ILE A 432 -5.68 24.91 -25.52
CA ILE A 432 -4.25 24.95 -25.75
C ILE A 432 -3.81 26.32 -25.25
N LEU A 433 -3.13 26.34 -24.12
CA LEU A 433 -2.56 27.59 -23.59
C LEU A 433 -1.19 27.76 -24.24
N ILE A 434 -1.08 28.69 -25.18
CA ILE A 434 0.18 28.99 -25.85
C ILE A 434 0.71 30.27 -25.24
N TYR A 435 1.75 30.09 -24.45
CA TYR A 435 2.51 31.19 -23.90
C TYR A 435 3.79 31.34 -24.73
N GLY A 436 4.12 32.56 -25.14
CA GLY A 436 5.35 32.85 -25.85
C GLY A 436 5.93 34.15 -25.33
N LEU A 437 7.25 34.20 -25.21
CA LEU A 437 7.92 35.47 -24.97
C LEU A 437 7.65 36.42 -26.16
N SER A 438 7.65 37.74 -25.92
CA SER A 438 7.41 38.73 -26.98
C SER A 438 8.32 38.50 -28.17
N GLU A 439 7.75 38.47 -29.39
CA GLU A 439 8.45 38.18 -30.66
C GLU A 439 9.05 36.75 -30.80
N ALA A 440 8.67 35.81 -29.93
CA ALA A 440 9.00 34.38 -30.08
C ALA A 440 8.13 33.65 -31.12
N GLY A 441 7.53 34.34 -32.10
CA GLY A 441 6.69 33.71 -33.13
C GLY A 441 5.29 33.28 -32.66
N LEU A 442 4.82 33.76 -31.51
CA LEU A 442 3.54 33.38 -30.91
C LEU A 442 2.35 33.50 -31.88
N THR A 443 2.20 34.64 -32.54
CA THR A 443 1.06 34.93 -33.42
C THR A 443 1.05 34.12 -34.71
N SER A 444 2.23 33.81 -35.28
CA SER A 444 2.32 32.96 -36.48
C SER A 444 2.02 31.50 -36.15
N THR A 445 2.56 30.99 -35.04
CA THR A 445 2.30 29.64 -34.54
C THR A 445 0.83 29.44 -34.17
N ALA A 446 0.22 30.38 -33.45
CA ALA A 446 -1.18 30.30 -33.06
C ALA A 446 -2.14 30.30 -34.26
N ARG A 447 -1.90 31.15 -35.27
CA ARG A 447 -2.66 31.16 -36.54
C ARG A 447 -2.54 29.84 -37.30
N LEU A 448 -1.36 29.23 -37.29
CA LEU A 448 -1.15 27.94 -37.92
C LEU A 448 -1.93 26.83 -37.19
N ILE A 449 -1.90 26.83 -35.85
CA ILE A 449 -2.64 25.87 -35.03
C ILE A 449 -4.16 26.07 -35.18
N GLN A 450 -4.63 27.31 -35.28
CA GLN A 450 -6.03 27.61 -35.60
C GLN A 450 -6.46 26.94 -36.92
N ARG A 451 -5.64 27.04 -37.98
CA ARG A 451 -5.90 26.41 -39.28
C ARG A 451 -5.84 24.88 -39.20
N THR A 452 -4.83 24.32 -38.55
CA THR A 452 -4.61 22.87 -38.46
C THR A 452 -5.62 22.17 -37.54
N MET A 453 -6.09 22.86 -36.49
CA MET A 453 -6.91 22.24 -35.43
C MET A 453 -8.35 22.78 -35.32
N LYS A 454 -8.76 23.71 -36.20
CA LYS A 454 -10.06 24.40 -36.11
C LYS A 454 -10.33 24.99 -34.72
N ALA A 455 -9.30 25.57 -34.12
CA ALA A 455 -9.35 26.18 -32.79
C ALA A 455 -9.63 27.69 -32.90
N GLU A 456 -10.29 28.27 -31.92
CA GLU A 456 -10.50 29.73 -31.87
C GLU A 456 -9.37 30.40 -31.08
N ILE A 457 -8.83 31.51 -31.59
CA ILE A 457 -7.80 32.29 -30.89
C ILE A 457 -8.50 33.37 -30.07
N VAL A 458 -8.26 33.37 -28.76
CA VAL A 458 -8.74 34.39 -27.84
C VAL A 458 -7.54 35.22 -27.37
N ASN A 459 -7.43 36.43 -27.91
CA ASN A 459 -6.48 37.42 -27.41
C ASN A 459 -7.08 38.11 -26.18
N ALA A 460 -6.73 37.61 -24.99
CA ALA A 460 -7.31 38.05 -23.72
C ALA A 460 -6.58 39.25 -23.08
N ALA A 461 -5.87 40.08 -23.87
CA ALA A 461 -5.20 41.27 -23.34
C ALA A 461 -6.15 42.27 -22.64
N HIS A 462 -7.44 42.24 -22.96
CA HIS A 462 -8.48 43.15 -22.45
C HIS A 462 -9.65 42.43 -21.73
N ILE A 463 -9.52 41.14 -21.43
CA ILE A 463 -10.60 40.33 -20.84
C ILE A 463 -10.32 40.13 -19.33
N ASP A 464 -11.30 40.46 -18.48
CA ASP A 464 -11.23 40.16 -17.04
C ASP A 464 -11.09 38.64 -16.80
N MET A 465 -10.23 38.26 -15.85
CA MET A 465 -9.93 36.87 -15.50
C MET A 465 -11.17 36.04 -15.19
N ARG A 466 -12.16 36.62 -14.50
CA ARG A 466 -13.44 35.96 -14.20
C ARG A 466 -14.28 35.68 -15.44
N ARG A 467 -14.09 36.46 -16.51
CA ARG A 467 -14.80 36.32 -17.79
C ARG A 467 -14.06 35.33 -18.69
N LEU A 468 -12.73 35.36 -18.69
CA LEU A 468 -11.89 34.37 -19.39
C LEU A 468 -12.14 32.96 -18.85
N SER A 469 -12.15 32.78 -17.52
CA SER A 469 -12.40 31.47 -16.92
C SER A 469 -13.83 30.96 -17.15
N ARG A 470 -14.82 31.85 -17.27
CA ARG A 470 -16.19 31.46 -17.68
C ARG A 470 -16.24 31.04 -19.15
N LEU A 471 -15.56 31.77 -20.03
CA LEU A 471 -15.52 31.49 -21.47
C LEU A 471 -14.88 30.13 -21.75
N LEU A 472 -13.72 29.86 -21.12
CA LEU A 472 -13.07 28.56 -21.21
C LEU A 472 -14.00 27.46 -20.68
N ARG A 473 -14.67 27.67 -19.53
CA ARG A 473 -15.65 26.71 -18.97
C ARG A 473 -16.86 26.43 -19.87
N SER A 474 -17.31 27.39 -20.67
CA SER A 474 -18.47 27.22 -21.55
C SER A 474 -18.10 26.57 -22.89
N GLU A 475 -16.86 26.74 -23.34
CA GLU A 475 -16.47 26.37 -24.70
C GLU A 475 -15.98 24.92 -24.78
N LYS A 476 -16.70 24.08 -25.54
CA LYS A 476 -16.33 22.66 -25.73
C LYS A 476 -15.22 22.48 -26.79
N ARG A 477 -14.92 23.53 -27.55
CA ARG A 477 -13.91 23.52 -28.62
C ARG A 477 -12.53 23.94 -28.07
N PRO A 478 -11.43 23.52 -28.72
CA PRO A 478 -10.10 23.98 -28.35
C PRO A 478 -10.02 25.49 -28.53
N VAL A 479 -9.61 26.19 -27.47
CA VAL A 479 -9.37 27.63 -27.48
C VAL A 479 -7.88 27.84 -27.29
N ILE A 480 -7.31 28.75 -28.07
CA ILE A 480 -5.92 29.18 -27.95
C ILE A 480 -5.91 30.48 -27.17
N VAL A 481 -5.30 30.46 -25.98
CA VAL A 481 -5.07 31.68 -25.19
C VAL A 481 -3.62 32.09 -25.38
N GLU A 482 -3.41 33.33 -25.84
CA GLU A 482 -2.09 33.91 -26.11
C GLU A 482 -1.63 34.86 -25.00
N GLY A 483 -0.30 34.96 -24.83
CA GLY A 483 0.35 36.01 -24.05
C GLY A 483 0.22 35.85 -22.53
N THR A 484 0.32 36.96 -21.79
CA THR A 484 0.33 36.96 -20.32
C THR A 484 -0.96 36.38 -19.72
N SER A 485 -2.10 36.52 -20.39
CA SER A 485 -3.38 35.93 -19.97
C SER A 485 -3.35 34.40 -19.95
N ALA A 486 -2.51 33.75 -20.77
CA ALA A 486 -2.28 32.31 -20.71
C ALA A 486 -1.61 31.88 -19.39
N LEU A 487 -0.72 32.71 -18.83
CA LEU A 487 -0.10 32.44 -17.52
C LEU A 487 -1.11 32.51 -16.38
N TYR A 488 -2.14 33.36 -16.48
CA TYR A 488 -3.19 33.40 -15.47
C TYR A 488 -4.18 32.24 -15.64
N ALA A 489 -4.56 31.91 -16.89
CA ALA A 489 -5.42 30.77 -17.19
C ALA A 489 -4.79 29.43 -16.75
N ALA A 490 -3.48 29.25 -16.95
CA ALA A 490 -2.75 28.04 -16.57
C ALA A 490 -2.70 27.79 -15.05
N LYS A 491 -3.00 28.79 -14.22
CA LYS A 491 -3.09 28.64 -12.76
C LYS A 491 -4.43 28.06 -12.34
N GLU A 492 -5.50 28.44 -13.03
CA GLU A 492 -6.86 28.00 -12.72
C GLU A 492 -7.22 26.68 -13.42
N GLU A 493 -6.61 26.39 -14.58
CA GLU A 493 -6.87 25.19 -15.37
C GLU A 493 -5.76 24.13 -15.21
N GLN A 494 -6.12 22.97 -14.65
CA GLN A 494 -5.17 21.86 -14.41
C GLN A 494 -5.05 20.86 -15.57
N GLU A 495 -5.94 20.92 -16.58
CA GLU A 495 -6.03 19.95 -17.68
C GLU A 495 -6.00 20.63 -19.06
N SER A 496 -5.12 21.62 -19.25
CA SER A 496 -4.87 22.28 -20.55
C SER A 496 -3.45 21.96 -21.06
N ILE A 497 -3.25 21.82 -22.37
CA ILE A 497 -1.89 21.68 -22.94
C ILE A 497 -1.20 23.04 -22.86
N ARG A 498 -0.16 23.14 -22.04
CA ARG A 498 0.61 24.36 -21.81
C ARG A 498 1.89 24.34 -22.64
N VAL A 499 1.93 25.19 -23.66
CA VAL A 499 3.08 25.31 -24.57
C VAL A 499 3.81 26.60 -24.30
N LEU A 500 5.12 26.53 -24.08
CA LEU A 500 6.01 27.67 -24.00
C LEU A 500 6.79 27.82 -25.31
N LEU A 501 6.66 28.96 -26.00
CA LEU A 501 7.47 29.33 -27.15
C LEU A 501 8.61 30.26 -26.72
N VAL A 502 9.84 29.86 -27.06
CA VAL A 502 11.07 30.58 -26.68
C VAL A 502 11.88 30.88 -27.94
N ALA A 503 12.61 31.99 -27.94
CA ALA A 503 13.70 32.29 -28.87
C ALA A 503 14.80 33.04 -28.10
N SER A 504 16.03 33.02 -28.62
CA SER A 504 17.15 33.77 -28.02
C SER A 504 16.81 35.27 -27.94
N ARG A 505 17.40 35.98 -26.97
CA ARG A 505 17.15 37.43 -26.79
C ARG A 505 17.57 38.23 -28.03
N GLU A 506 18.70 37.85 -28.63
CA GLU A 506 19.24 38.44 -29.87
C GLU A 506 18.29 38.26 -31.05
N GLU A 507 17.74 37.05 -31.23
CA GLU A 507 16.80 36.80 -32.31
C GLU A 507 15.48 37.56 -32.12
N ARG A 508 15.00 37.68 -30.87
CA ARG A 508 13.80 38.46 -30.55
C ARG A 508 14.02 39.96 -30.76
N SER A 509 15.18 40.51 -30.38
CA SER A 509 15.52 41.93 -30.63
C SER A 509 15.61 42.23 -32.10
N ARG A 510 16.23 41.34 -32.87
CA ARG A 510 16.33 41.47 -34.33
C ARG A 510 14.97 41.46 -35.01
N ARG A 511 14.08 40.52 -34.64
CA ARG A 511 12.70 40.45 -35.16
C ARG A 511 11.91 41.72 -34.87
N ARG A 512 12.02 42.25 -33.66
CA ARG A 512 11.35 43.50 -33.23
C ARG A 512 11.90 44.72 -33.95
N ALA A 513 13.23 44.81 -34.07
CA ALA A 513 13.92 45.90 -34.78
C ALA A 513 13.49 45.98 -36.25
N LEU A 514 13.41 44.82 -36.92
CA LEU A 514 12.93 44.71 -38.31
C LEU A 514 11.46 45.09 -38.46
N LYS A 515 10.61 44.64 -37.52
CA LYS A 515 9.16 44.86 -37.56
C LYS A 515 8.79 46.33 -37.32
N ASP A 516 9.40 46.96 -36.31
CA ASP A 516 9.05 48.32 -35.90
C ASP A 516 9.94 49.39 -36.55
N LYS A 517 10.89 48.97 -37.40
CA LYS A 517 11.90 49.84 -38.04
C LYS A 517 12.65 50.71 -37.03
N LYS A 518 13.07 50.12 -35.91
CA LYS A 518 13.82 50.79 -34.85
C LYS A 518 15.22 50.19 -34.70
N PRO A 519 16.20 50.94 -34.15
CA PRO A 519 17.51 50.39 -33.84
C PRO A 519 17.42 49.20 -32.88
N GLU A 520 18.27 48.19 -33.09
CA GLU A 520 18.20 46.93 -32.34
C GLU A 520 18.40 47.12 -30.83
N PHE A 521 19.23 48.08 -30.41
CA PHE A 521 19.42 48.39 -28.99
C PHE A 521 18.16 48.97 -28.31
N VAL A 522 17.31 49.69 -29.06
CA VAL A 522 16.02 50.21 -28.56
C VAL A 522 15.03 49.06 -28.42
N ALA A 523 14.94 48.20 -29.45
CA ALA A 523 14.12 47.00 -29.43
C ALA A 523 14.55 46.04 -28.30
N PHE A 524 15.85 45.91 -28.06
CA PHE A 524 16.42 45.12 -26.97
C PHE A 524 15.96 45.63 -25.60
N LYS A 525 16.04 46.95 -25.37
CA LYS A 525 15.61 47.57 -24.10
C LYS A 525 14.10 47.42 -23.87
N GLU A 526 13.28 47.61 -24.91
CA GLU A 526 11.83 47.41 -24.84
C GLU A 526 11.48 45.94 -24.49
N LEU A 527 12.17 44.96 -25.11
CA LEU A 527 11.98 43.54 -24.81
C LEU A 527 12.43 43.17 -23.39
N GLU A 528 13.50 43.78 -22.89
CA GLU A 528 13.97 43.55 -21.52
C GLU A 528 12.93 44.01 -20.48
N ASP A 529 12.30 45.17 -20.72
CA ASP A 529 11.24 45.68 -19.85
C ASP A 529 9.97 44.81 -19.90
N GLU A 530 9.63 44.25 -21.06
CA GLU A 530 8.53 43.28 -21.21
C GLU A 530 8.84 41.96 -20.48
N ASP A 531 10.02 41.37 -20.70
CA ASP A 531 10.46 40.14 -20.02
C ASP A 531 10.42 40.32 -18.48
N ARG A 532 10.86 41.48 -17.97
CA ARG A 532 10.81 41.82 -16.53
C ARG A 532 9.38 41.90 -16.00
N LYS A 533 8.44 42.44 -16.77
CA LYS A 533 7.02 42.50 -16.38
C LYS A 533 6.44 41.09 -16.27
N VAL A 534 6.74 40.22 -17.22
CA VAL A 534 6.22 38.85 -17.20
C VAL A 534 6.84 38.02 -16.08
N ASP A 535 8.13 38.19 -15.79
CA ASP A 535 8.80 37.50 -14.69
C ASP A 535 8.22 37.88 -13.32
N ARG A 536 7.88 39.17 -13.10
CA ARG A 536 7.15 39.59 -11.90
C ARG A 536 5.79 38.90 -11.77
N ILE A 537 5.07 38.75 -12.87
CA ILE A 537 3.76 38.08 -12.91
C ILE A 537 3.93 36.59 -12.57
N ALA A 538 4.90 35.91 -13.19
CA ALA A 538 5.19 34.51 -12.95
C ALA A 538 5.58 34.24 -11.49
N ARG A 539 6.48 35.06 -10.91
CA ARG A 539 6.86 34.98 -9.49
C ARG A 539 5.67 35.14 -8.56
N ARG A 540 4.78 36.10 -8.83
CA ARG A 540 3.58 36.36 -8.02
C ARG A 540 2.57 35.22 -8.11
N LEU A 541 2.42 34.60 -9.28
CA LEU A 541 1.41 33.56 -9.52
C LEU A 541 1.86 32.18 -9.05
N TYR A 542 3.11 31.83 -9.29
CA TYR A 542 3.64 30.46 -9.17
C TYR A 542 4.76 30.30 -8.13
N HIS A 543 5.19 31.39 -7.47
CA HIS A 543 6.35 31.38 -6.56
C HIS A 543 7.62 30.80 -7.22
N ALA A 544 7.77 30.98 -8.53
CA ALA A 544 8.87 30.47 -9.35
C ALA A 544 9.38 31.54 -10.34
N ASP A 545 10.66 31.47 -10.69
CA ASP A 545 11.26 32.25 -11.78
C ASP A 545 10.90 31.65 -13.15
N LEU A 546 10.68 32.47 -14.19
CA LEU A 546 10.49 31.97 -15.57
C LEU A 546 11.67 31.09 -16.03
N SER A 547 12.88 31.41 -15.57
CA SER A 547 14.11 30.64 -15.82
C SER A 547 14.20 29.32 -15.05
N ARG A 548 13.32 29.08 -14.07
CA ARG A 548 13.15 27.77 -13.37
C ARG A 548 11.88 27.02 -13.81
N MET A 549 11.16 27.56 -14.81
CA MET A 549 9.94 27.11 -15.49
C MET A 549 8.70 26.82 -14.60
N PRO A 550 7.55 27.49 -14.85
CA PRO A 550 6.21 26.99 -14.54
C PRO A 550 5.99 25.55 -15.05
N PRO A 551 4.94 24.83 -14.61
CA PRO A 551 4.63 23.51 -15.14
C PRO A 551 4.11 23.63 -16.58
N PHE A 552 4.99 23.88 -17.56
CA PHE A 552 4.66 23.76 -18.97
C PHE A 552 4.77 22.30 -19.39
N ASP A 553 3.88 21.84 -20.24
CA ASP A 553 3.92 20.46 -20.73
C ASP A 553 5.01 20.32 -21.80
N VAL A 554 5.22 21.36 -22.61
CA VAL A 554 6.30 21.43 -23.63
C VAL A 554 6.84 22.85 -23.78
N ALA A 555 8.18 22.98 -23.89
CA ALA A 555 8.86 24.21 -24.29
C ALA A 555 9.52 24.03 -25.66
N ILE A 556 9.30 24.97 -26.60
CA ILE A 556 9.72 24.85 -27.99
C ILE A 556 10.53 26.08 -28.39
N ASN A 557 11.74 25.84 -28.90
CA ASN A 557 12.61 26.89 -29.42
C ASN A 557 12.25 27.22 -30.88
N THR A 558 11.67 28.39 -31.10
CA THR A 558 11.19 28.89 -32.40
C THR A 558 12.29 29.45 -33.31
N GLU A 559 13.54 29.46 -32.84
CA GLU A 559 14.72 29.69 -33.68
C GLU A 559 15.10 28.41 -34.45
N ARG A 560 14.92 27.25 -33.82
CA ARG A 560 15.34 25.94 -34.36
C ARG A 560 14.20 25.14 -34.97
N VAL A 561 12.97 25.41 -34.54
CA VAL A 561 11.78 24.66 -34.95
C VAL A 561 10.83 25.59 -35.71
N PRO A 562 10.57 25.33 -37.00
CA PRO A 562 9.67 26.14 -37.79
C PRO A 562 8.20 25.96 -37.34
N PRO A 563 7.34 26.99 -37.50
CA PRO A 563 5.96 26.99 -36.98
C PRO A 563 5.12 25.77 -37.40
N GLU A 564 5.35 25.20 -38.59
CA GLU A 564 4.67 24.01 -39.10
C GLU A 564 4.91 22.78 -38.20
N LYS A 565 6.17 22.56 -37.82
CA LYS A 565 6.55 21.47 -36.92
C LYS A 565 6.02 21.71 -35.51
N VAL A 566 5.94 22.97 -35.08
CA VAL A 566 5.34 23.31 -33.78
C VAL A 566 3.86 22.91 -33.72
N ALA A 567 3.10 23.23 -34.78
CA ALA A 567 1.69 22.83 -34.86
C ALA A 567 1.51 21.30 -34.89
N GLU A 568 2.40 20.58 -35.58
CA GLU A 568 2.40 19.11 -35.62
C GLU A 568 2.68 18.49 -34.25
N ILE A 569 3.69 18.99 -33.52
CA ILE A 569 4.02 18.55 -32.15
C ILE A 569 2.78 18.70 -31.23
N ILE A 570 2.13 19.85 -31.28
CA ILE A 570 0.93 20.12 -30.46
C ILE A 570 -0.23 19.20 -30.87
N ALA A 571 -0.34 18.85 -32.17
CA ALA A 571 -1.37 17.92 -32.66
C ALA A 571 -1.17 16.50 -32.12
N ILE A 572 0.09 16.05 -32.00
CA ILE A 572 0.47 14.75 -31.48
C ILE A 572 0.17 14.67 -29.98
N LEU A 573 0.58 15.67 -29.20
CA LEU A 573 0.32 15.74 -27.75
C LEU A 573 -1.18 15.60 -27.45
N LYS A 574 -2.00 16.28 -28.23
CA LYS A 574 -3.46 16.20 -28.14
C LYS A 574 -4.03 14.81 -28.48
N LYS A 575 -3.43 14.11 -29.46
CA LYS A 575 -3.84 12.73 -29.79
C LYS A 575 -3.46 11.75 -28.67
N GLU A 576 -2.33 11.95 -28.00
CA GLU A 576 -1.92 11.13 -26.85
C GLU A 576 -2.82 11.33 -25.63
N GLU A 577 -3.21 12.57 -25.34
CA GLU A 577 -4.17 12.85 -24.27
C GLU A 577 -5.52 12.17 -24.53
N LYS A 578 -6.07 12.26 -25.75
CA LYS A 578 -7.29 11.54 -26.12
C LYS A 578 -7.18 10.02 -25.99
N LYS A 579 -5.99 9.44 -26.22
CA LYS A 579 -5.77 8.00 -26.02
C LYS A 579 -5.77 7.61 -24.54
N LYS A 580 -5.22 8.46 -23.66
CA LYS A 580 -5.30 8.29 -22.19
C LYS A 580 -6.72 8.41 -21.65
N GLU A 581 -7.62 9.09 -22.34
CA GLU A 581 -9.05 9.16 -21.96
C GLU A 581 -9.81 7.86 -22.24
N ASN A 582 -9.41 7.11 -23.27
CA ASN A 582 -10.10 5.89 -23.71
C ASN A 582 -9.50 4.59 -23.13
N SER A 583 -8.48 4.70 -22.27
CA SER A 583 -7.81 3.59 -21.55
C SER A 583 -8.07 3.67 -20.07
#